data_AF-A0A7Y8LN01-F1
#
_entry.id   AF-A0A7Y8LN01-F1
#
_cell.length_a   1.000
_cell.length_b   1.000
_cell.length_c   1.000
_cell.angle_alpha   90.00
_cell.angle_beta   90.00
_cell.angle_gamma   90.00
#
_symmetry.space_group_name_H-M   'P 1'
#
loop_
_entity.id
_entity.type
_entity.pdbx_description
1 polymer ?
#
loop_
_entity_poly.entity_id
_entity_poly.type
_entity_poly.pdbx_seq_one_letter_code
_entity_poly.pdbx_strand_id
1 'polypeptide(L)'
;MNAYVESVVSLDLDIVAAVERIGAICKAAREKGLRVEEFERSVNITSESSDLRIQLQIDLRYQTFISMAEDREVPGYKMKVAPP
;
A
#
# COMPACT_ATOMS: atom_id res chain seq x y z
N MET A 1 2.81 -9.33 1.27
CA MET A 1 1.89 -10.36 1.83
C MET A 1 0.79 -10.69 0.82
N ASN A 2 0.52 -11.96 0.52
CA ASN A 2 -0.53 -12.33 -0.43
C ASN A 2 -1.84 -12.64 0.33
N ALA A 3 -2.91 -11.87 0.10
CA ALA A 3 -4.20 -12.04 0.77
C ALA A 3 -5.09 -13.15 0.16
N TYR A 4 -4.54 -13.94 -0.77
CA TYR A 4 -5.29 -14.92 -1.57
C TYR A 4 -4.84 -16.38 -1.41
N VAL A 5 -3.79 -16.66 -0.62
CA VAL A 5 -3.25 -18.03 -0.42
C VAL A 5 -2.67 -18.19 0.99
N GLU A 6 -2.51 -19.45 1.45
CA GLU A 6 -1.85 -19.79 2.73
C GLU A 6 -0.51 -19.03 2.88
N SER A 7 -0.26 -18.51 4.09
CA SER A 7 0.68 -17.43 4.41
C SER A 7 2.05 -17.54 3.74
N VAL A 8 2.20 -16.89 2.58
CA VAL A 8 3.50 -16.59 1.98
C VAL A 8 4.03 -15.28 2.57
N VAL A 9 5.17 -15.35 3.26
CA VAL A 9 5.90 -14.16 3.73
C VAL A 9 6.42 -13.42 2.50
N SER A 10 6.02 -12.15 2.38
CA SER A 10 6.51 -11.25 1.32
C SER A 10 6.85 -9.91 1.96
N LEU A 11 8.00 -9.37 1.55
CA LEU A 11 8.52 -8.07 1.96
C LEU A 11 7.86 -6.91 1.21
N ASP A 12 6.95 -7.21 0.29
CA ASP A 12 6.26 -6.22 -0.54
C ASP A 12 4.80 -6.10 -0.09
N LEU A 13 4.38 -4.85 0.10
CA LEU A 13 3.00 -4.47 0.40
C LEU A 13 2.52 -3.44 -0.61
N ASP A 14 1.68 -3.89 -1.55
CA ASP A 14 1.01 -3.02 -2.51
C ASP A 14 -0.30 -2.49 -1.92
N ILE A 15 -0.48 -1.17 -1.98
CA ILE A 15 -1.65 -0.47 -1.47
C ILE A 15 -2.21 0.41 -2.58
N VAL A 16 -3.52 0.28 -2.83
CA VAL A 16 -4.24 1.26 -3.65
C VAL A 16 -4.74 2.36 -2.72
N ALA A 17 -4.40 3.61 -3.05
CA ALA A 17 -4.88 4.78 -2.31
C ALA A 17 -5.59 5.75 -3.24
N ALA A 18 -6.54 6.50 -2.69
CA ALA A 18 -7.24 7.54 -3.44
C ALA A 18 -6.23 8.62 -3.86
N VAL A 19 -6.23 8.99 -5.15
CA VAL A 19 -5.22 9.89 -5.74
C VAL A 19 -5.14 11.22 -4.98
N GLU A 20 -6.28 11.76 -4.55
CA GLU A 20 -6.37 13.00 -3.79
C GLU A 20 -5.76 12.93 -2.38
N ARG A 21 -5.48 11.73 -1.87
CA ARG A 21 -4.87 11.51 -0.54
C ARG A 21 -3.36 11.27 -0.59
N ILE A 22 -2.78 11.03 -1.77
CA ILE A 22 -1.37 10.65 -1.92
C ILE A 22 -0.44 11.68 -1.29
N GLY A 23 -0.65 12.98 -1.55
CA GLY A 23 0.19 14.03 -0.97
C GLY A 23 0.19 14.02 0.57
N ALA A 24 -0.96 13.74 1.19
CA ALA A 24 -1.06 13.63 2.64
C ALA A 24 -0.35 12.38 3.18
N ILE A 25 -0.45 11.25 2.47
CA ILE A 25 0.24 10.01 2.84
C ILE A 25 1.76 10.19 2.74
N CYS A 26 2.25 10.75 1.64
CA CYS A 26 3.68 11.02 1.44
C CYS A 26 4.23 11.95 2.53
N LYS A 27 3.49 13.01 2.87
CA LYS A 27 3.87 13.93 3.95
C LYS A 27 3.96 13.19 5.30
N ALA A 28 2.93 12.42 5.66
CA ALA A 28 2.92 11.67 6.92
C ALA A 28 4.03 10.60 6.98
N ALA A 29 4.36 9.97 5.86
CA ALA A 29 5.47 9.01 5.79
C ALA A 29 6.83 9.69 6.03
N ARG A 30 7.07 10.83 5.38
CA ARG A 30 8.30 11.63 5.59
C ARG A 30 8.42 12.14 7.02
N GLU A 31 7.33 12.61 7.63
CA GLU A 31 7.29 13.04 9.03
C GLU A 31 7.62 11.90 10.01
N LYS A 32 7.37 10.65 9.62
CA LYS A 32 7.76 9.45 10.37
C LYS A 32 9.18 8.97 10.08
N GLY A 33 9.96 9.71 9.28
CA GLY A 33 11.33 9.34 8.92
C GLY A 33 11.42 8.23 7.87
N LEU A 34 10.33 7.94 7.15
CA LEU A 34 10.36 6.99 6.03
C LEU A 34 10.89 7.66 4.77
N ARG A 35 11.60 6.89 3.95
CA ARG A 35 12.03 7.30 2.62
C ARG A 35 10.85 7.19 1.66
N VAL A 36 10.62 8.24 0.87
CA VAL A 36 9.50 8.32 -0.09
C VAL A 36 10.03 8.68 -1.46
N GLU A 37 9.80 7.81 -2.44
CA GLU A 37 10.21 7.98 -3.83
C GLU A 37 8.95 7.99 -4.72
N GLU A 38 8.74 9.09 -5.45
CA GLU A 38 7.55 9.31 -6.27
C GLU A 38 7.86 9.03 -7.75
N PHE A 39 6.99 8.26 -8.41
CA PHE A 39 7.05 7.91 -9.84
C PHE A 39 5.75 8.32 -10.54
N GLU A 40 5.72 8.25 -11.88
CA GLU A 40 4.54 8.65 -12.68
C GLU A 40 3.26 7.92 -12.25
N ARG A 41 3.38 6.64 -11.86
CA ARG A 41 2.23 5.77 -11.56
C ARG A 41 2.26 5.13 -10.18
N SER A 42 3.31 5.34 -9.40
CA SER A 42 3.43 4.77 -8.05
C SER A 42 4.23 5.66 -7.11
N VAL A 43 4.11 5.36 -5.82
CA VAL A 43 5.00 5.91 -4.78
C VAL A 43 5.56 4.77 -3.96
N ASN A 44 6.88 4.72 -3.82
CA ASN A 44 7.55 3.74 -2.98
C ASN A 44 7.85 4.36 -1.61
N ILE A 45 7.56 3.60 -0.55
CA ILE A 45 7.85 3.97 0.83
C ILE A 45 8.68 2.85 1.46
N THR A 46 9.84 3.22 1.99
CA THR A 46 10.81 2.31 2.59
C THR A 46 11.35 2.86 3.91
N SER A 47 11.97 1.98 4.71
CA SER A 47 12.64 2.34 5.95
C SER A 47 14.06 1.78 5.96
N GLU A 48 14.98 2.47 6.61
CA GLU A 48 16.35 1.93 6.82
C GLU A 48 16.39 0.86 7.91
N SER A 49 15.37 0.79 8.76
CA SER A 49 15.28 -0.18 9.86
C SER A 49 14.46 -1.44 9.53
N SER A 50 13.97 -1.58 8.30
CA SER A 50 13.12 -2.70 7.88
C SER A 50 13.21 -2.96 6.38
N ASP A 51 13.29 -4.23 5.99
CA ASP A 51 13.26 -4.64 4.57
C ASP A 51 11.87 -4.57 3.93
N LEU A 52 10.84 -4.18 4.70
CA LEU A 52 9.48 -3.99 4.19
C LEU A 52 9.43 -2.83 3.19
N ARG A 53 8.91 -3.10 2.00
CA ARG A 53 8.68 -2.15 0.91
C ARG A 53 7.19 -1.97 0.71
N ILE A 54 6.74 -0.73 0.83
CA ILE A 54 5.34 -0.36 0.56
C ILE A 54 5.30 0.36 -0.78
N GLN A 55 4.38 -0.02 -1.64
CA GLN A 55 4.14 0.66 -2.91
C GLN A 55 2.69 1.13 -2.95
N LEU A 56 2.51 2.44 -3.13
CA LEU A 56 1.20 3.05 -3.36
C LEU A 56 0.93 3.11 -4.86
N GLN A 57 -0.17 2.52 -5.32
CA GLN A 57 -0.59 2.62 -6.70
C GLN A 57 -1.49 3.85 -6.91
N ILE A 58 -1.10 4.73 -7.84
CA ILE A 58 -1.80 5.99 -8.12
C ILE A 58 -2.46 6.02 -9.51
N ASP A 59 -2.24 4.99 -10.31
CA ASP A 59 -2.88 4.86 -11.63
C ASP A 59 -4.41 4.73 -11.49
N LEU A 60 -5.12 5.55 -12.27
CA LEU A 60 -6.59 5.65 -12.27
C LEU A 60 -7.29 4.30 -12.46
N ARG A 61 -6.66 3.37 -13.19
CA ARG A 61 -7.21 2.03 -13.45
C ARG A 61 -7.48 1.23 -12.18
N TYR A 62 -6.76 1.52 -11.10
CA TYR A 62 -6.90 0.81 -9.83
C TYR A 62 -7.87 1.50 -8.86
N GLN A 63 -8.35 2.72 -9.16
CA GLN A 63 -9.24 3.45 -8.26
C GLN A 63 -10.58 2.75 -8.04
N THR A 64 -11.03 1.93 -9.00
CA THR A 64 -12.22 1.07 -8.86
C THR A 64 -12.07 0.03 -7.76
N PHE A 65 -10.84 -0.38 -7.41
CA PHE A 65 -10.62 -1.34 -6.33
C PHE A 65 -10.95 -0.77 -4.95
N ILE A 66 -10.89 0.56 -4.78
CA ILE A 66 -11.22 1.20 -3.50
C ILE A 66 -12.69 0.97 -3.15
N SER A 67 -13.60 1.09 -4.12
CA SER A 67 -15.03 0.87 -3.90
C SER A 67 -15.41 -0.61 -3.81
N MET A 68 -14.60 -1.49 -4.40
CA MET A 68 -14.82 -2.94 -4.41
C MET A 68 -14.09 -3.68 -3.28
N ALA A 69 -13.28 -2.98 -2.47
CA ALA A 69 -12.47 -3.64 -1.46
C ALA A 69 -13.31 -4.26 -0.33
N GLU A 70 -12.98 -5.49 0.02
CA GLU A 70 -13.66 -6.26 1.05
C GLU A 70 -12.86 -6.23 2.36
N ASP A 71 -13.54 -6.26 3.50
CA ASP A 71 -12.85 -6.43 4.79
C ASP A 71 -12.31 -7.85 4.90
N ARG A 72 -11.01 -7.99 5.16
CA ARG A 72 -10.35 -9.27 5.42
C ARG A 72 -9.40 -9.20 6.61
N GLU A 73 -9.15 -10.37 7.17
CA GLU A 73 -8.11 -10.53 8.18
C GLU A 73 -6.77 -10.81 7.49
N VAL A 74 -5.83 -9.91 7.75
CA VAL A 74 -4.45 -9.92 7.29
C VAL A 74 -3.63 -10.09 8.57
N PRO A 75 -2.84 -11.15 8.78
CA PRO A 75 -2.22 -11.51 10.06
C PRO A 75 -2.05 -10.37 11.08
N GLY A 76 -2.97 -10.29 12.05
CA GLY A 76 -2.97 -9.28 13.13
C GLY A 76 -3.72 -7.96 12.83
N TYR A 77 -4.30 -7.80 11.64
CA TYR A 77 -4.94 -6.58 11.16
C TYR A 77 -6.24 -6.87 10.39
N LYS A 78 -7.26 -6.03 10.59
CA LYS A 78 -8.41 -5.96 9.69
C LYS A 78 -8.14 -4.91 8.63
N MET A 79 -8.15 -5.31 7.36
CA MET A 79 -7.79 -4.45 6.24
C MET A 79 -8.79 -4.58 5.09
N LYS A 80 -8.93 -3.50 4.32
CA LYS A 80 -9.61 -3.51 3.03
C LYS A 80 -8.69 -4.14 1.99
N VAL A 81 -9.10 -5.25 1.39
CA VAL A 81 -8.35 -5.98 0.38
C VAL A 81 -9.03 -5.82 -0.96
N ALA A 82 -8.29 -5.32 -1.95
CA ALA A 82 -8.76 -5.21 -3.33
C ALA A 82 -9.15 -6.59 -3.86
N PRO A 83 -10.27 -6.74 -4.59
CA PRO A 83 -10.77 -8.03 -5.09
C PRO A 83 -9.77 -8.72 -6.04
N PRO A 84 -9.89 -10.05 -6.24
CA PRO A 84 -9.01 -10.81 -7.12
C PRO A 84 -9.15 -10.43 -8.60
#